data_AF-A0A9D6ZV65-F1
#
_entry.id   AF-A0A9D6ZV65-F1
#
_cell.length_a   1.000
_cell.length_b   1.000
_cell.length_c   1.000
_cell.angle_alpha   90.00
_cell.angle_beta   90.00
_cell.angle_gamma   90.00
#
_symmetry.space_group_name_H-M   'P 1'
#
loop_
_entity.id
_entity.type
_entity.pdbx_description
1 polymer ?
#
loop_
_entity_poly.entity_id
_entity_poly.type
_entity_poly.pdbx_seq_one_letter_code
_entity_poly.pdbx_strand_id
1 'polypeptide(L)'
;MSESDAGALTRAIQSAWSGQPSAKAKRYIGAFFNASRTGKKIVAQVEGKHGTYTVSILLDEHGISSACSCYIGKGGGCHHCDALAFAFLQDKKSFTKIAPTRFENVNDLASLEKYLQGVTLEALIKKLSEQGITQKAFAESIRMSPRHLSAIRSSELRHHYFHELGATKLACLWVLEHIKPE
;
A
#
# COMPACT_ATOMS: atom_id res chain seq x y z
N MET A 1 -10.01 14.41 2.11
CA MET A 1 -10.36 12.98 2.23
C MET A 1 -11.74 12.89 2.85
N SER A 2 -12.68 12.18 2.23
CA SER A 2 -14.09 12.19 2.64
C SER A 2 -14.41 11.03 3.59
N GLU A 3 -15.41 11.23 4.45
CA GLU A 3 -16.05 10.15 5.22
C GLU A 3 -16.63 9.05 4.30
N SER A 4 -16.91 9.38 3.04
CA SER A 4 -17.36 8.40 2.04
C SER A 4 -16.34 7.29 1.75
N ASP A 5 -15.03 7.60 1.77
CA ASP A 5 -13.98 6.59 1.56
C ASP A 5 -13.92 5.60 2.73
N ALA A 6 -14.01 6.10 3.96
CA ALA A 6 -14.03 5.27 5.16
C ALA A 6 -15.27 4.38 5.21
N GLY A 7 -16.42 4.92 4.80
CA GLY A 7 -17.67 4.16 4.65
C GLY A 7 -17.58 3.06 3.60
N ALA A 8 -17.03 3.36 2.42
CA ALA A 8 -16.83 2.37 1.36
C ALA A 8 -15.91 1.23 1.80
N LEU A 9 -14.75 1.57 2.41
CA LEU A 9 -13.83 0.58 2.94
C LEU A 9 -14.47 -0.28 4.03
N THR A 10 -15.22 0.34 4.96
CA THR A 10 -15.95 -0.40 6.00
C THR A 10 -16.87 -1.45 5.39
N ARG A 11 -17.72 -1.06 4.43
CA ARG A 11 -18.68 -1.97 3.80
C ARG A 11 -17.99 -3.11 3.07
N ALA A 12 -16.89 -2.82 2.36
CA ALA A 12 -16.12 -3.83 1.67
C ALA A 12 -15.48 -4.83 2.66
N ILE A 13 -14.91 -4.34 3.77
CA ILE A 13 -14.37 -5.21 4.83
C ILE A 13 -15.46 -6.07 5.46
N GLN A 14 -16.63 -5.50 5.79
CA GLN A 14 -17.76 -6.26 6.34
C GLN A 14 -18.25 -7.35 5.38
N SER A 15 -18.26 -7.08 4.07
CA SER A 15 -18.66 -8.05 3.07
C SER A 15 -17.64 -9.18 2.92
N ALA A 16 -16.34 -8.87 2.92
CA ALA A 16 -15.28 -9.86 2.71
C ALA A 16 -14.94 -10.66 3.97
N TRP A 17 -15.09 -10.06 5.17
CA TRP A 17 -14.90 -10.68 6.47
C TRP A 17 -16.23 -10.77 7.23
N SER A 18 -17.24 -11.38 6.62
CA SER A 18 -18.61 -11.49 7.16
C SER A 18 -18.76 -12.50 8.31
N GLY A 19 -17.78 -13.39 8.48
CA GLY A 19 -17.76 -14.40 9.53
C GLY A 19 -17.23 -13.90 10.88
N GLN A 20 -17.08 -14.83 11.82
CA GLN A 20 -16.38 -14.58 13.08
C GLN A 20 -14.86 -14.73 12.90
N PRO A 21 -14.03 -13.95 13.62
CA PRO A 21 -12.59 -14.12 13.57
C PRO A 21 -12.18 -15.51 14.05
N SER A 22 -11.25 -16.13 13.33
CA SER A 22 -10.68 -17.42 13.74
C SER A 22 -9.96 -17.31 15.09
N ALA A 23 -9.80 -18.44 15.80
CA ALA A 23 -9.07 -18.45 17.08
C ALA A 23 -7.63 -17.92 16.96
N LYS A 24 -7.00 -18.06 15.77
CA LYS A 24 -5.67 -17.50 15.49
C LYS A 24 -5.75 -15.99 15.29
N ALA A 25 -6.72 -15.50 14.52
CA ALA A 25 -6.91 -14.07 14.27
C ALA A 25 -7.22 -13.31 15.57
N LYS A 26 -8.09 -13.87 16.44
CA LYS A 26 -8.49 -13.26 17.72
C LYS A 26 -7.30 -12.82 18.59
N ARG A 27 -6.17 -13.52 18.53
CA ARG A 27 -4.96 -13.21 19.32
C ARG A 27 -4.30 -11.88 18.93
N TYR A 28 -4.55 -11.40 17.71
CA TYR A 28 -3.92 -10.20 17.17
C TYR A 28 -4.89 -9.02 17.11
N ILE A 29 -6.19 -9.24 17.34
CA ILE A 29 -7.18 -8.16 17.39
C ILE A 29 -6.84 -7.28 18.61
N GLY A 30 -6.60 -6.00 18.36
CA GLY A 30 -6.14 -5.05 19.39
C GLY A 30 -4.63 -5.03 19.63
N ALA A 31 -3.85 -5.88 18.97
CA ALA A 31 -2.38 -5.91 19.09
C ALA A 31 -1.65 -5.10 18.00
N PHE A 32 -2.40 -4.42 17.13
CA PHE A 32 -1.83 -3.61 16.07
C PHE A 32 -1.30 -2.27 16.59
N PHE A 33 -0.15 -1.86 16.07
CA PHE A 33 0.46 -0.56 16.33
C PHE A 33 0.84 0.12 15.01
N ASN A 34 1.18 1.41 15.08
CA ASN A 34 1.42 2.25 13.89
C ASN A 34 0.27 2.15 12.86
N ALA A 35 -0.96 2.03 13.38
CA ALA A 35 -2.16 1.87 12.58
C ALA A 35 -2.54 3.19 11.90
N SER A 36 -2.68 3.14 10.58
CA SER A 36 -2.96 4.31 9.76
C SER A 36 -3.98 4.00 8.68
N ARG A 37 -4.68 5.06 8.24
CA ARG A 37 -5.62 5.00 7.12
C ARG A 37 -5.33 6.11 6.11
N THR A 38 -5.17 5.71 4.85
CA THR A 38 -4.98 6.61 3.71
C THR A 38 -6.06 6.31 2.68
N GLY A 39 -7.05 7.19 2.57
CA GLY A 39 -8.23 6.97 1.71
C GLY A 39 -8.98 5.68 2.07
N LYS A 40 -9.03 4.76 1.10
CA LYS A 40 -9.61 3.41 1.20
C LYS A 40 -8.57 2.31 1.51
N LYS A 41 -7.42 2.69 2.10
CA LYS A 41 -6.36 1.78 2.53
C LYS A 41 -6.14 1.91 4.04
N ILE A 42 -5.99 0.79 4.72
CA ILE A 42 -5.47 0.72 6.09
C ILE A 42 -4.16 -0.04 6.11
N VAL A 43 -3.22 0.40 6.95
CA VAL A 43 -1.93 -0.25 7.18
C VAL A 43 -1.67 -0.25 8.68
N ALA A 44 -1.16 -1.34 9.21
CA ALA A 44 -0.70 -1.42 10.59
C ALA A 44 0.41 -2.45 10.73
N GLN A 45 1.10 -2.40 11.86
CA GLN A 45 2.12 -3.36 12.24
C GLN A 45 1.65 -4.23 13.40
N VAL A 46 2.14 -5.47 13.46
CA VAL A 46 1.83 -6.41 14.54
C VAL A 46 3.03 -7.29 14.82
N GLU A 47 3.27 -7.59 16.09
CA GLU A 47 4.29 -8.58 16.48
C GLU A 47 3.80 -9.98 16.15
N GLY A 48 4.61 -10.72 15.41
CA GLY A 48 4.35 -12.11 15.07
C GLY A 48 5.54 -13.01 15.37
N LYS A 49 5.39 -14.29 15.02
CA LYS A 49 6.36 -15.34 15.40
C LYS A 49 7.82 -15.06 14.98
N HIS A 50 8.02 -14.35 13.87
CA HIS A 50 9.36 -14.09 13.31
C HIS A 50 9.68 -12.60 13.25
N GLY A 51 9.09 -11.82 14.17
CA GLY A 51 9.26 -10.37 14.28
C GLY A 51 8.03 -9.59 13.83
N THR A 52 8.23 -8.30 13.62
CA THR A 52 7.16 -7.37 13.23
C THR A 52 6.72 -7.59 11.78
N TYR A 53 5.41 -7.75 11.58
CA TYR A 53 4.81 -7.82 10.25
C TYR A 53 4.02 -6.55 9.94
N THR A 54 4.15 -6.09 8.70
CA THR A 54 3.32 -5.01 8.15
C THR A 54 2.15 -5.63 7.41
N VAL A 55 0.94 -5.15 7.71
CA VAL A 55 -0.32 -5.69 7.21
C VAL A 55 -1.12 -4.55 6.62
N SER A 56 -1.79 -4.78 5.49
CA SER A 56 -2.70 -3.80 4.90
C SER A 56 -3.95 -4.40 4.29
N ILE A 57 -4.99 -3.59 4.21
CA ILE A 57 -6.20 -3.84 3.43
C ILE A 57 -6.45 -2.61 2.55
N LEU A 58 -6.75 -2.83 1.28
CA LEU A 58 -7.03 -1.80 0.29
C LEU A 58 -8.33 -2.12 -0.44
N LEU A 59 -9.15 -1.11 -0.68
CA LEU A 59 -10.26 -1.18 -1.65
C LEU A 59 -9.95 -0.26 -2.83
N ASP A 60 -9.85 -0.84 -4.02
CA ASP A 60 -9.61 -0.15 -5.30
C ASP A 60 -10.63 -0.57 -6.37
N GLU A 61 -10.35 -0.25 -7.63
CA GLU A 61 -11.21 -0.56 -8.80
C GLU A 61 -11.36 -2.08 -9.05
N HIS A 62 -10.41 -2.88 -8.57
CA HIS A 62 -10.42 -4.35 -8.70
C HIS A 62 -11.05 -5.04 -7.49
N GLY A 63 -11.53 -4.27 -6.51
CA GLY A 63 -12.19 -4.77 -5.32
C GLY A 63 -11.31 -4.66 -4.07
N ILE A 64 -11.59 -5.50 -3.09
CA ILE A 64 -10.86 -5.50 -1.82
C ILE A 64 -9.69 -6.48 -1.88
N SER A 65 -8.52 -6.01 -1.50
CA SER A 65 -7.29 -6.79 -1.43
C SER A 65 -6.63 -6.61 -0.06
N SER A 66 -5.82 -7.60 0.32
CA SER A 66 -5.06 -7.56 1.56
C SER A 66 -3.64 -8.10 1.34
N ALA A 67 -2.72 -7.65 2.17
CA ALA A 67 -1.32 -8.04 2.10
C ALA A 67 -0.72 -8.08 3.50
N CYS A 68 0.22 -9.00 3.71
CA CYS A 68 0.97 -9.11 4.95
C CYS A 68 2.40 -9.54 4.62
N SER A 69 3.39 -8.91 5.25
CA SER A 69 4.81 -9.26 5.05
C SER A 69 5.22 -10.60 5.68
N CYS A 70 4.30 -11.28 6.39
CA CYS A 70 4.59 -12.61 6.92
C CYS A 70 4.75 -13.64 5.79
N TYR A 71 5.48 -14.72 6.07
CA TYR A 71 5.77 -15.75 5.06
C TYR A 71 4.52 -16.45 4.47
N ILE A 72 3.41 -16.44 5.21
CA ILE A 72 2.10 -16.97 4.77
C ILE A 72 1.36 -15.95 3.89
N GLY A 73 1.58 -14.66 4.12
CA GLY A 73 0.79 -13.53 3.64
C GLY A 73 0.88 -13.22 2.16
N LYS A 74 1.60 -14.02 1.35
CA LYS A 74 1.83 -13.80 -0.09
C LYS A 74 0.56 -13.54 -0.93
N GLY A 75 -0.62 -13.96 -0.45
CA GLY A 75 -1.91 -13.73 -1.10
C GLY A 75 -3.01 -13.16 -0.19
N GLY A 76 -2.66 -12.50 0.93
CA GLY A 76 -3.65 -11.78 1.75
C GLY A 76 -4.54 -12.64 2.68
N GLY A 77 -4.48 -13.97 2.59
CA GLY A 77 -5.29 -14.88 3.41
C GLY A 77 -4.69 -15.29 4.76
N CYS A 78 -3.80 -14.49 5.35
CA CYS A 78 -3.21 -14.82 6.66
C CYS A 78 -4.10 -14.31 7.81
N HIS A 79 -3.98 -14.95 8.98
CA HIS A 79 -4.75 -14.54 10.16
C HIS A 79 -4.43 -13.12 10.66
N HIS A 80 -3.32 -12.51 10.25
CA HIS A 80 -3.06 -11.10 10.53
C HIS A 80 -3.94 -10.19 9.66
N CYS A 81 -4.21 -10.54 8.40
CA CYS A 81 -5.13 -9.78 7.56
C CYS A 81 -6.56 -9.85 8.13
N ASP A 82 -6.99 -11.05 8.55
CA ASP A 82 -8.27 -11.22 9.24
C ASP A 82 -8.31 -10.35 10.51
N ALA A 83 -7.28 -10.44 11.36
CA ALA A 83 -7.23 -9.66 12.58
C ALA A 83 -7.25 -8.15 12.31
N LEU A 84 -6.58 -7.67 11.26
CA LEU A 84 -6.58 -6.26 10.88
C LEU A 84 -7.98 -5.80 10.43
N ALA A 85 -8.68 -6.62 9.65
CA ALA A 85 -10.06 -6.36 9.24
C ALA A 85 -10.96 -6.17 10.47
N PHE A 86 -10.93 -7.11 11.42
CA PHE A 86 -11.74 -7.02 12.63
C PHE A 86 -11.30 -5.88 13.56
N ALA A 87 -9.99 -5.63 13.70
CA ALA A 87 -9.48 -4.50 14.48
C ALA A 87 -10.00 -3.17 13.94
N PHE A 88 -10.00 -2.99 12.61
CA PHE A 88 -10.57 -1.80 11.98
C PHE A 88 -12.08 -1.69 12.18
N LEU A 89 -12.83 -2.81 12.09
CA LEU A 89 -14.27 -2.80 12.31
C LEU A 89 -14.63 -2.48 13.78
N GLN A 90 -13.82 -2.92 14.74
CA GLN A 90 -14.03 -2.68 16.17
C GLN A 90 -13.73 -1.24 16.58
N ASP A 91 -12.57 -0.72 16.19
CA ASP A 91 -12.18 0.65 16.53
C ASP A 91 -11.50 1.35 15.36
N LYS A 92 -12.32 1.99 14.52
CA LYS A 92 -11.84 2.80 13.40
C LYS A 92 -11.02 4.01 13.84
N LYS A 93 -11.22 4.51 15.06
CA LYS A 93 -10.55 5.72 15.55
C LYS A 93 -9.10 5.44 15.95
N SER A 94 -8.76 4.19 16.24
CA SER A 94 -7.37 3.75 16.46
C SER A 94 -6.47 3.92 15.22
N PHE A 95 -7.05 4.10 14.03
CA PHE A 95 -6.32 4.29 12.78
C PHE A 95 -6.11 5.78 12.50
N THR A 96 -4.86 6.23 12.61
CA THR A 96 -4.49 7.62 12.33
C THR A 96 -4.74 7.93 10.85
N LYS A 97 -5.58 8.94 10.58
CA LYS A 97 -5.86 9.37 9.20
C LYS A 97 -4.62 10.08 8.64
N ILE A 98 -4.06 9.57 7.56
CA ILE A 98 -2.93 10.19 6.84
C ILE A 98 -3.46 10.79 5.55
N ALA A 99 -3.26 12.10 5.38
CA ALA A 99 -3.45 12.77 4.10
C ALA A 99 -2.21 12.54 3.23
N PRO A 100 -2.35 11.93 2.03
CA PRO A 100 -1.23 11.84 1.11
C PRO A 100 -0.77 13.26 0.77
N THR A 101 0.54 13.48 0.77
CA THR A 101 1.11 14.70 0.19
C THR A 101 0.84 14.67 -1.30
N ARG A 102 0.39 15.77 -1.89
CA ARG A 102 0.24 15.89 -3.35
C ARG A 102 1.59 16.12 -3.98
N PHE A 103 1.78 15.70 -5.23
CA PHE A 103 3.05 15.89 -5.93
C PHE A 103 3.40 17.37 -6.06
N GLU A 104 2.40 18.21 -6.37
CA GLU A 104 2.59 19.68 -6.45
C GLU A 104 3.08 20.33 -5.15
N ASN A 105 2.94 19.65 -4.01
CA ASN A 105 3.32 20.15 -2.69
C ASN A 105 4.66 19.58 -2.18
N VAL A 106 5.40 18.86 -3.03
CA VAL A 106 6.74 18.37 -2.70
C VAL A 106 7.75 19.50 -2.94
N ASN A 107 8.34 20.03 -1.88
CA ASN A 107 9.25 21.17 -1.93
C ASN A 107 10.55 20.97 -1.14
N ASP A 108 10.68 19.87 -0.41
CA ASP A 108 11.85 19.48 0.37
C ASP A 108 11.95 17.95 0.51
N LEU A 109 13.02 17.45 1.11
CA LEU A 109 13.22 16.01 1.30
C LEU A 109 12.17 15.37 2.23
N ALA A 110 11.66 16.13 3.20
CA ALA A 110 10.69 15.61 4.18
C ALA A 110 9.30 15.42 3.55
N SER A 111 8.86 16.38 2.72
CA SER A 111 7.63 16.30 1.92
C SER A 111 7.75 15.25 0.82
N LEU A 112 8.93 15.09 0.23
CA LEU A 112 9.22 14.01 -0.72
C LEU A 112 9.07 12.63 -0.07
N GLU A 113 9.65 12.43 1.12
CA GLU A 113 9.52 11.17 1.86
C GLU A 113 8.04 10.85 2.14
N LYS A 114 7.28 11.82 2.65
CA LYS A 114 5.83 11.67 2.89
C LYS A 114 5.05 11.35 1.62
N TYR A 115 5.41 11.98 0.49
CA TYR A 115 4.81 11.67 -0.80
C TYR A 115 5.11 10.23 -1.23
N LEU A 116 6.38 9.80 -1.15
CA LEU A 116 6.81 8.46 -1.54
C LEU A 116 6.19 7.35 -0.69
N GLN A 117 5.91 7.62 0.59
CA GLN A 117 5.16 6.73 1.48
C GLN A 117 3.67 6.66 1.09
N GLY A 118 3.12 7.72 0.50
CA GLY A 118 1.72 7.83 0.09
C GLY A 118 1.39 7.28 -1.30
N VAL A 119 2.39 7.03 -2.15
CA VAL A 119 2.21 6.56 -3.53
C VAL A 119 2.85 5.19 -3.74
N THR A 120 2.22 4.30 -4.52
CA THR A 120 2.82 3.02 -4.91
C THR A 120 3.59 3.16 -6.22
N LEU A 121 4.56 2.27 -6.45
CA LEU A 121 5.25 2.17 -7.73
C LEU A 121 4.27 1.86 -8.87
N GLU A 122 3.24 1.05 -8.61
CA GLU A 122 2.16 0.79 -9.56
C GLU A 122 1.43 2.07 -9.98
N ALA A 123 1.08 2.93 -9.03
CA ALA A 123 0.43 4.21 -9.32
C ALA A 123 1.35 5.14 -10.13
N LEU A 124 2.65 5.16 -9.85
CA LEU A 124 3.61 5.94 -10.63
C LEU A 124 3.77 5.40 -12.05
N ILE A 125 3.81 4.07 -12.24
CA ILE A 125 3.85 3.45 -13.57
C ILE A 125 2.55 3.73 -14.34
N LYS A 126 1.40 3.73 -13.67
CA LYS A 126 0.12 4.11 -14.29
C LYS A 126 0.17 5.55 -14.81
N LYS A 127 0.67 6.50 -14.00
CA LYS A 127 0.87 7.90 -14.43
C LYS A 127 1.81 8.02 -15.63
N LEU A 128 2.91 7.25 -15.66
CA LEU A 128 3.80 7.21 -16.82
C LEU A 128 3.08 6.72 -18.07
N SER A 129 2.24 5.68 -17.94
CA SER A 129 1.44 5.16 -19.05
C SER A 129 0.41 6.16 -19.55
N GLU A 130 -0.19 6.95 -18.66
CA GLU A 130 -1.10 8.05 -19.03
C GLU A 130 -0.38 9.15 -19.82
N GLN A 131 0.94 9.28 -19.67
CA GLN A 131 1.83 10.15 -20.46
C GLN A 131 2.46 9.44 -21.67
N GLY A 132 1.95 8.27 -22.06
CA GLY A 132 2.44 7.51 -23.22
C GLY A 132 3.71 6.69 -22.98
N ILE A 133 4.23 6.63 -21.75
CA ILE A 133 5.40 5.82 -21.42
C ILE A 133 5.00 4.44 -20.92
N THR A 134 5.33 3.43 -21.72
CA THR A 134 5.12 2.04 -21.34
C THR A 134 6.05 1.62 -20.20
N GLN A 135 5.61 0.65 -19.38
CA GLN A 135 6.45 0.06 -18.35
C GLN A 135 7.78 -0.48 -18.90
N LYS A 136 7.77 -1.03 -20.12
CA LYS A 136 8.97 -1.54 -20.80
C LYS A 136 9.95 -0.40 -21.09
N ALA A 137 9.47 0.67 -21.73
CA ALA A 137 10.30 1.82 -22.07
C ALA A 137 10.89 2.49 -20.83
N PHE A 138 10.10 2.65 -19.77
CA PHE A 138 10.61 3.17 -18.49
C PHE A 138 11.71 2.27 -17.90
N ALA A 139 11.47 0.95 -17.81
CA ALA A 139 12.47 0.03 -17.26
C ALA A 139 13.79 0.09 -18.06
N GLU A 140 13.71 0.08 -19.38
CA GLU A 140 14.88 0.17 -20.26
C GLU A 140 15.64 1.49 -20.09
N SER A 141 14.93 2.61 -19.90
CA SER A 141 15.53 3.95 -19.70
C SER A 141 16.42 4.03 -18.45
N ILE A 142 16.09 3.26 -17.41
CA ILE A 142 16.86 3.17 -16.17
C ILE A 142 17.81 1.95 -16.15
N ARG A 143 18.03 1.32 -17.31
CA ARG A 143 18.86 0.09 -17.47
C ARG A 143 18.40 -1.07 -16.60
N MET A 144 17.08 -1.20 -16.40
CA MET A 144 16.44 -2.27 -15.64
C MET A 144 15.64 -3.19 -16.55
N SER A 145 15.62 -4.49 -16.27
CA SER A 145 14.74 -5.40 -17.01
C SER A 145 13.26 -5.18 -16.62
N PRO A 146 12.29 -5.26 -17.55
CA PRO A 146 10.87 -5.14 -17.21
C PRO A 146 10.38 -6.20 -16.20
N ARG A 147 11.01 -7.37 -16.20
CA ARG A 147 10.74 -8.45 -15.23
C ARG A 147 11.18 -8.06 -13.82
N HIS A 148 12.34 -7.43 -13.68
CA HIS A 148 12.83 -6.93 -12.39
C HIS A 148 11.95 -5.82 -11.86
N LEU A 149 11.57 -4.84 -12.68
CA LEU A 149 10.62 -3.80 -12.31
C LEU A 149 9.29 -4.38 -11.80
N SER A 150 8.78 -5.42 -12.48
CA SER A 150 7.57 -6.12 -12.05
C SER A 150 7.74 -6.82 -10.69
N ALA A 151 8.94 -7.34 -10.40
CA ALA A 151 9.26 -7.95 -9.11
C ALA A 151 9.32 -6.91 -7.97
N ILE A 152 9.89 -5.73 -8.22
CA ILE A 152 9.89 -4.60 -7.28
C ILE A 152 8.45 -4.19 -6.96
N ARG A 153 7.64 -3.91 -8.00
CA ARG A 153 6.23 -3.54 -7.86
C ARG A 153 5.44 -4.56 -7.04
N SER A 154 5.59 -5.84 -7.40
CA SER A 154 4.88 -6.92 -6.71
C SER A 154 5.33 -7.08 -5.26
N SER A 155 6.59 -6.80 -4.95
CA SER A 155 7.13 -6.90 -3.59
C SER A 155 6.63 -5.77 -2.70
N GLU A 156 6.54 -4.55 -3.23
CA GLU A 156 5.95 -3.42 -2.52
C GLU A 156 4.50 -3.71 -2.10
N LEU A 157 3.67 -4.20 -3.04
CA LEU A 157 2.26 -4.51 -2.74
C LEU A 157 2.11 -5.55 -1.63
N ARG A 158 3.12 -6.39 -1.42
CA ARG A 158 3.15 -7.42 -0.38
C ARG A 158 3.89 -6.98 0.89
N HIS A 159 4.30 -5.71 1.01
CA HIS A 159 5.13 -5.20 2.11
C HIS A 159 6.46 -5.94 2.28
N HIS A 160 7.00 -6.53 1.21
CA HIS A 160 8.35 -7.08 1.24
C HIS A 160 9.35 -5.98 0.92
N TYR A 161 10.42 -5.94 1.71
CA TYR A 161 11.52 -5.03 1.47
C TYR A 161 12.14 -5.29 0.10
N PHE A 162 12.35 -4.21 -0.65
CA PHE A 162 13.14 -4.20 -1.86
C PHE A 162 14.01 -2.95 -1.83
N HIS A 163 15.33 -3.13 -1.74
CA HIS A 163 16.27 -2.03 -1.50
C HIS A 163 16.21 -0.93 -2.58
N GLU A 164 15.85 -1.28 -3.81
CA GLU A 164 15.75 -0.34 -4.94
C GLU A 164 14.38 0.34 -5.04
N LEU A 165 13.40 0.01 -4.19
CA LEU A 165 12.03 0.54 -4.33
C LEU A 165 12.00 2.07 -4.29
N GLY A 166 12.70 2.67 -3.31
CA GLY A 166 12.78 4.13 -3.18
C GLY A 166 13.40 4.78 -4.41
N ALA A 167 14.57 4.27 -4.85
CA ALA A 167 15.26 4.77 -6.03
C ALA A 167 14.41 4.63 -7.31
N THR A 168 13.68 3.52 -7.44
CA THR A 168 12.80 3.27 -8.61
C THR A 168 11.62 4.24 -8.64
N LYS A 169 10.99 4.51 -7.49
CA LYS A 169 9.93 5.54 -7.39
C LYS A 169 10.46 6.94 -7.71
N LEU A 170 11.65 7.27 -7.22
CA LEU A 170 12.32 8.55 -7.54
C LEU A 170 12.58 8.67 -9.04
N ALA A 171 13.05 7.61 -9.69
CA ALA A 171 13.25 7.60 -11.13
C ALA A 171 11.93 7.82 -11.90
N CYS A 172 10.81 7.20 -11.47
CA CYS A 172 9.51 7.49 -12.06
C CYS A 172 9.13 8.98 -11.91
N LEU A 173 9.38 9.57 -10.74
CA LEU A 173 9.07 10.98 -10.49
C LEU A 173 9.90 11.92 -11.35
N TRP A 174 11.20 11.68 -11.45
CA TRP A 174 12.08 12.46 -12.31
C TRP A 174 11.58 12.44 -13.76
N VAL A 175 11.24 11.25 -14.26
CA VAL A 175 10.69 11.08 -15.62
C VAL A 175 9.37 11.85 -15.77
N LEU A 176 8.43 11.73 -14.83
CA LEU A 176 7.15 12.46 -14.86
C LEU A 176 7.31 13.99 -14.83
N GLU A 177 8.34 14.51 -14.16
CA GLU A 177 8.62 15.95 -14.09
C GLU A 177 9.25 16.48 -15.39
N HIS A 178 10.04 15.64 -16.08
CA HIS A 178 10.84 16.05 -17.24
C HIS A 178 10.20 15.69 -18.59
N ILE A 179 9.10 14.93 -18.60
CA ILE A 179 8.22 14.81 -19.76
C ILE A 179 7.23 15.96 -19.69
N LYS A 180 7.63 17.12 -20.20
CA LYS A 180 6.63 18.12 -20.58
C LYS A 180 5.98 17.65 -21.88
N PRO A 181 4.64 17.61 -21.98
CA PRO A 181 4.02 17.58 -23.29
C PRO A 181 4.41 18.87 -24.02
N GLU A 182 4.89 18.76 -25.25
CA GLU A 182 4.92 19.88 -26.21
C GLU A 182 3.49 20.35 -26.52
#